data_AF-A0A2G6NF47-F1
#
_entry.id   AF-A0A2G6NF47-F1
#
_cell.length_a   1.000
_cell.length_b   1.000
_cell.length_c   1.000
_cell.angle_alpha   90.00
_cell.angle_beta   90.00
_cell.angle_gamma   90.00
#
_symmetry.space_group_name_H-M   'P 1'
#
loop_
_entity.id
_entity.type
_entity.pdbx_description
1 polymer ?
#
loop_
_entity_poly.entity_id
_entity_poly.type
_entity_poly.pdbx_seq_one_letter_code
_entity_poly.pdbx_strand_id
1 'polypeptide(L)'
;MLKESNVLRSAFWFIFLIILCFSTPALAGKTEDWKTLADFQDTYGPFQSRYSAKRLDKAYVEKWNQWKKTFQPFAQQFKKDYGADINALRQAFNDVKLPEGVSNYPHHMIDLLNLDVDSRQKEIAGWFKSKGDEAFARWKNFTNVPKEKLELKADYADRARNDYQLAESLAAGSATAELDQAKKAYKKSLKEWESVLKELAWPGNNPDFEGPGDPDDLAEAALKLLNTMQKEGRAWSKPEYDDVHIPVAACVVGSGWEVYKKTPIKKIPTQYTLKMFVLFKGKKSDNIGYGYYMQFYTREEAGVKKAPPFLYCNSRSYEKQKMLLSAAPSGGSGSSGFMGVIGFFFRLILSAALITGGLAAAGSFYATKIPALSPVVDAFRSKTTVLGPVLFITGAFFLLLSFLTLSPLSNLLPQVAAIALGLVLFASAGVPEAGNEKLDAPIRQVTGKLAPVTKALAPFETLIGQAALALGLIHLLIGGVPLF
;
A
#
# COMPACT_ATOMS: atom_id res chain seq x y z
N MET A 1 -24.88 97.11 -1.81
CA MET A 1 -25.43 96.01 -0.99
C MET A 1 -25.67 94.81 -1.91
N LEU A 2 -25.36 93.58 -1.49
CA LEU A 2 -25.44 92.31 -2.26
C LEU A 2 -24.16 91.82 -3.00
N LYS A 3 -22.98 91.89 -2.38
CA LYS A 3 -21.81 91.06 -2.81
C LYS A 3 -21.19 90.18 -1.72
N GLU A 4 -21.62 90.30 -0.46
CA GLU A 4 -21.03 89.54 0.66
C GLU A 4 -21.73 88.19 0.96
N SER A 5 -22.88 87.88 0.36
CA SER A 5 -23.64 86.66 0.74
C SER A 5 -23.11 85.35 0.15
N ASN A 6 -22.29 85.40 -0.90
CA ASN A 6 -21.83 84.18 -1.58
C ASN A 6 -20.58 83.57 -0.93
N VAL A 7 -19.72 84.38 -0.29
CA VAL A 7 -18.51 83.87 0.37
C VAL A 7 -18.86 83.09 1.64
N LEU A 8 -19.83 83.59 2.43
CA LEU A 8 -20.34 82.90 3.63
C LEU A 8 -21.07 81.60 3.31
N ARG A 9 -21.85 81.56 2.21
CA ARG A 9 -22.52 80.32 1.77
C ARG A 9 -21.51 79.26 1.32
N SER A 10 -20.48 79.64 0.56
CA SER A 10 -19.44 78.71 0.12
C SER A 10 -18.59 78.20 1.29
N ALA A 11 -18.26 79.06 2.27
CA ALA A 11 -17.55 78.64 3.48
C ALA A 11 -18.39 77.67 4.33
N PHE A 12 -19.70 77.90 4.46
CA PHE A 12 -20.60 77.00 5.19
C PHE A 12 -20.71 75.64 4.51
N TRP A 13 -20.86 75.58 3.18
CA TRP A 13 -20.88 74.32 2.44
C TRP A 13 -19.54 73.58 2.50
N PHE A 14 -18.41 74.30 2.49
CA PHE A 14 -17.08 73.68 2.60
C PHE A 14 -16.83 73.09 4.01
N ILE A 15 -17.24 73.80 5.06
CA ILE A 15 -17.19 73.29 6.45
C ILE A 15 -18.14 72.11 6.63
N PHE A 16 -19.35 72.15 6.05
CA PHE A 16 -20.30 71.05 6.11
C PHE A 16 -19.81 69.81 5.35
N LEU A 17 -19.15 69.99 4.19
CA LEU A 17 -18.53 68.90 3.43
C LEU A 17 -17.33 68.29 4.18
N ILE A 18 -16.53 69.12 4.85
CA ILE A 18 -15.41 68.68 5.70
C ILE A 18 -15.94 67.87 6.88
N ILE A 19 -16.99 68.32 7.57
CA ILE A 19 -17.61 67.59 8.69
C ILE A 19 -18.24 66.26 8.22
N LEU A 20 -18.83 66.21 7.03
CA LEU A 20 -19.32 64.98 6.40
C LEU A 20 -18.20 64.02 5.98
N CYS A 21 -17.03 64.52 5.58
CA CYS A 21 -15.88 63.70 5.25
C CYS A 21 -15.13 63.15 6.47
N PHE A 22 -15.24 63.80 7.64
CA PHE A 22 -14.59 63.34 8.89
C PHE A 22 -15.47 62.42 9.76
N SER A 23 -16.75 62.25 9.43
CA SER A 23 -17.68 61.35 10.15
C SER A 23 -17.76 59.93 9.58
N THR A 24 -17.12 59.66 8.44
CA THR A 24 -17.08 58.33 7.79
C THR A 24 -16.09 57.30 8.37
N PRO A 25 -14.90 57.63 8.93
CA PRO A 25 -13.96 56.61 9.38
C PRO A 25 -14.47 55.85 10.62
N ALA A 26 -15.25 56.51 11.49
CA ALA A 26 -15.86 55.87 12.66
C ALA A 26 -16.96 54.87 12.30
N LEU A 27 -17.72 55.12 11.22
CA LEU A 27 -18.77 54.21 10.74
C LEU A 27 -18.18 53.00 10.00
N ALA A 28 -17.09 53.21 9.25
CA ALA A 28 -16.35 52.15 8.57
C ALA A 28 -15.78 51.14 9.58
N GLY A 29 -15.21 51.60 10.70
CA GLY A 29 -14.71 50.74 11.77
C GLY A 29 -15.78 49.84 12.38
N LYS A 30 -16.95 50.39 12.75
CA LYS A 30 -18.07 49.60 13.31
C LYS A 30 -18.55 48.49 12.38
N THR A 31 -18.63 48.78 11.09
CA THR A 31 -19.10 47.81 10.08
C THR A 31 -18.14 46.63 9.98
N GLU A 32 -16.83 46.91 9.98
CA GLU A 32 -15.79 45.87 9.90
C GLU A 32 -15.69 45.05 11.19
N ASP A 33 -15.80 45.68 12.35
CA ASP A 33 -15.83 44.99 13.64
C ASP A 33 -17.06 44.08 13.75
N TRP A 34 -18.21 44.52 13.24
CA TRP A 34 -19.41 43.68 13.20
C TRP A 34 -19.20 42.46 12.30
N LYS A 35 -18.68 42.63 11.07
CA LYS A 35 -18.34 41.49 10.20
C LYS A 35 -17.37 40.53 10.90
N THR A 36 -16.32 41.06 11.51
CA THR A 36 -15.33 40.26 12.25
C THR A 36 -15.98 39.48 13.40
N LEU A 37 -16.89 40.07 14.17
CA LEU A 37 -17.63 39.38 15.23
C LEU A 37 -18.53 38.26 14.66
N ALA A 38 -19.18 38.50 13.52
CA ALA A 38 -19.99 37.49 12.85
C ALA A 38 -19.13 36.31 12.36
N ASP A 39 -17.96 36.58 11.78
CA ASP A 39 -17.01 35.54 11.36
C ASP A 39 -16.53 34.70 12.56
N PHE A 40 -16.32 35.33 13.73
CA PHE A 40 -16.00 34.60 14.96
C PHE A 40 -17.15 33.69 15.43
N GLN A 41 -18.40 34.14 15.33
CA GLN A 41 -19.58 33.33 15.66
C GLN A 41 -19.69 32.11 14.75
N ASP A 42 -19.52 32.30 13.43
CA ASP A 42 -19.63 31.23 12.45
C ASP A 42 -18.52 30.18 12.62
N THR A 43 -17.29 30.65 12.88
CA THR A 43 -16.14 29.77 13.14
C THR A 43 -16.15 29.13 14.53
N TYR A 44 -16.95 29.64 15.46
CA TYR A 44 -17.09 29.08 16.82
C TYR A 44 -17.99 27.84 16.87
N GLY A 45 -18.91 27.66 15.92
CA GLY A 45 -19.89 26.56 15.90
C GLY A 45 -19.31 25.16 16.20
N PRO A 46 -18.17 24.74 15.60
CA PRO A 46 -17.53 23.47 15.92
C PRO A 46 -17.13 23.32 17.40
N PHE A 47 -16.78 24.39 18.10
CA PHE A 47 -16.38 24.34 19.51
C PHE A 47 -17.55 24.25 20.47
N GLN A 48 -18.78 24.20 19.95
CA GLN A 48 -19.97 24.12 20.78
C GLN A 48 -20.36 22.71 21.23
N SER A 49 -19.80 21.68 20.58
CA SER A 49 -20.26 20.31 20.74
C SER A 49 -19.12 19.31 20.76
N ARG A 50 -19.19 18.38 21.72
CA ARG A 50 -18.28 17.22 21.81
C ARG A 50 -18.26 16.34 20.55
N TYR A 51 -19.33 16.39 19.74
CA TYR A 51 -19.48 15.60 18.52
C TYR A 51 -18.70 16.20 17.33
N SER A 52 -18.41 17.50 17.38
CA SER A 52 -17.60 18.20 16.39
C SER A 52 -16.11 17.93 16.58
N ALA A 53 -15.68 17.67 17.82
CA ALA A 53 -14.34 17.18 18.13
C ALA A 53 -14.21 15.74 17.63
N LYS A 54 -13.88 15.56 16.34
CA LYS A 54 -13.64 14.23 15.78
C LYS A 54 -12.40 13.60 16.45
N ARG A 55 -12.33 12.28 16.37
CA ARG A 55 -11.27 11.50 17.02
C ARG A 55 -9.89 11.86 16.45
N LEU A 56 -8.86 11.92 17.29
CA LEU A 56 -7.46 12.18 16.88
C LEU A 56 -7.26 13.53 16.16
N ASP A 57 -8.19 14.47 16.31
CA ASP A 57 -8.21 15.69 15.53
C ASP A 57 -7.30 16.77 16.15
N LYS A 58 -5.99 16.63 15.91
CA LYS A 58 -5.01 17.69 16.23
C LYS A 58 -5.40 19.02 15.59
N ALA A 59 -5.95 18.99 14.38
CA ALA A 59 -6.39 20.19 13.68
C ALA A 59 -7.55 20.89 14.41
N TYR A 60 -8.42 20.16 15.11
CA TYR A 60 -9.44 20.75 15.97
C TYR A 60 -8.84 21.56 17.12
N VAL A 61 -7.84 21.01 17.81
CA VAL A 61 -7.13 21.70 18.91
C VAL A 61 -6.35 22.91 18.39
N GLU A 62 -5.68 22.79 17.25
CA GLU A 62 -4.99 23.90 16.59
C GLU A 62 -5.95 25.03 16.21
N LYS A 63 -7.10 24.69 15.61
CA LYS A 63 -8.16 25.66 15.29
C LYS A 63 -8.70 26.34 16.53
N TRP A 64 -8.94 25.61 17.62
CA TRP A 64 -9.38 26.20 18.89
C TRP A 64 -8.35 27.21 19.41
N ASN A 65 -7.08 26.83 19.47
CA ASN A 65 -6.01 27.70 19.97
C ASN A 65 -5.84 28.95 19.11
N GLN A 66 -5.95 28.83 17.78
CA GLN A 66 -5.92 29.95 16.86
C GLN A 66 -7.14 30.88 17.04
N TRP A 67 -8.34 30.30 17.14
CA TRP A 67 -9.57 31.04 17.39
C TRP A 67 -9.49 31.80 18.71
N LYS A 68 -9.11 31.15 19.81
CA LYS A 68 -8.92 31.78 21.12
C LYS A 68 -7.94 32.94 21.06
N LYS A 69 -6.76 32.74 20.45
CA LYS A 69 -5.69 33.74 20.35
C LYS A 69 -6.14 35.02 19.66
N THR A 70 -7.03 34.91 18.68
CA THR A 70 -7.53 36.04 17.89
C THR A 70 -8.80 36.64 18.49
N PHE A 71 -9.71 35.81 18.99
CA PHE A 71 -10.98 36.23 19.55
C PHE A 71 -10.83 36.99 20.88
N GLN A 72 -10.00 36.53 21.82
CA GLN A 72 -9.88 37.16 23.14
C GLN A 72 -9.50 38.65 23.10
N PRO A 73 -8.43 39.08 22.40
CA PRO A 73 -8.08 40.49 22.31
C PRO A 73 -9.15 41.29 21.55
N PHE A 74 -9.73 40.71 20.49
CA PHE A 74 -10.82 41.34 19.76
C PHE A 74 -12.04 41.58 20.66
N ALA A 75 -12.52 40.57 21.39
CA ALA A 75 -13.69 40.68 22.26
C ALA A 75 -13.47 41.68 23.41
N GLN A 76 -12.25 41.76 23.96
CA GLN A 76 -11.90 42.77 24.95
C GLN A 76 -11.98 44.19 24.38
N GLN A 77 -11.41 44.40 23.18
CA GLN A 77 -11.44 45.70 22.51
C GLN A 77 -12.85 46.08 22.07
N PHE A 78 -13.60 45.15 21.47
CA PHE A 78 -14.98 45.34 21.05
C PHE A 78 -15.88 45.76 22.23
N LYS A 79 -15.75 45.10 23.38
CA LYS A 79 -16.50 45.46 24.60
C LYS A 79 -16.10 46.82 25.16
N LYS A 80 -14.83 47.21 25.03
CA LYS A 80 -14.34 48.53 25.44
C LYS A 80 -14.92 49.63 24.55
N ASP A 81 -15.00 49.41 23.24
CA ASP A 81 -15.43 50.42 22.28
C ASP A 81 -16.95 50.55 22.19
N TYR A 82 -17.69 49.45 22.38
CA TYR A 82 -19.13 49.40 22.13
C TYR A 82 -19.98 49.00 23.35
N GLY A 83 -19.35 48.62 24.46
CA GLY A 83 -20.01 48.14 25.68
C GLY A 83 -20.11 46.62 25.78
N ALA A 84 -20.39 46.14 27.00
CA ALA A 84 -20.36 44.73 27.36
C ALA A 84 -21.75 44.10 27.61
N ASP A 85 -22.83 44.85 27.39
CA ASP A 85 -24.21 44.41 27.59
C ASP A 85 -25.10 44.68 26.37
N ILE A 86 -26.27 44.05 26.35
CA ILE A 86 -27.23 44.10 25.24
C ILE A 86 -27.67 45.54 24.93
N ASN A 87 -27.88 46.38 25.95
CA ASN A 87 -28.39 47.74 25.75
C ASN A 87 -27.31 48.64 25.16
N ALA A 88 -26.07 48.56 25.67
CA ALA A 88 -24.94 49.28 25.12
C ALA A 88 -24.69 48.92 23.65
N LEU A 89 -24.72 47.63 23.32
CA LEU A 89 -24.54 47.17 21.94
C LEU A 89 -25.67 47.59 21.00
N ARG A 90 -26.93 47.56 21.46
CA ARG A 90 -28.08 48.10 20.69
C ARG A 90 -27.89 49.58 20.39
N GLN A 91 -27.51 50.36 21.39
CA GLN A 91 -27.28 51.79 21.22
C GLN A 91 -26.08 52.06 20.29
N ALA A 92 -24.98 51.33 20.44
CA ALA A 92 -23.77 51.51 19.64
C ALA A 92 -23.97 51.21 18.15
N PHE A 93 -24.88 50.31 17.81
CA PHE A 93 -25.14 49.84 16.44
C PHE A 93 -26.52 50.23 15.87
N ASN A 94 -27.31 51.05 16.58
CA ASN A 94 -28.68 51.43 16.15
C ASN A 94 -28.73 52.06 14.75
N ASP A 95 -27.73 52.88 14.43
CA ASP A 95 -27.67 53.64 13.17
C ASP A 95 -26.73 52.99 12.14
N VAL A 96 -26.21 51.79 12.42
CA VAL A 96 -25.31 51.05 11.52
C VAL A 96 -26.14 50.08 10.69
N LYS A 97 -26.04 50.18 9.36
CA LYS A 97 -26.72 49.23 8.46
C LYS A 97 -26.10 47.84 8.59
N LEU A 98 -26.94 46.81 8.53
CA LEU A 98 -26.52 45.41 8.51
C LEU A 98 -25.50 45.19 7.37
N PRO A 99 -24.27 44.73 7.67
CA PRO A 99 -23.28 44.46 6.64
C PRO A 99 -23.72 43.31 5.73
N GLU A 100 -23.34 43.37 4.44
CA GLU A 100 -23.60 42.29 3.49
C GLU A 100 -22.98 40.96 3.99
N GLY A 101 -23.76 39.88 3.88
CA GLY A 101 -23.35 38.54 4.31
C GLY A 101 -23.53 38.24 5.82
N VAL A 102 -23.86 39.25 6.64
CA VAL A 102 -24.06 39.07 8.08
C VAL A 102 -25.55 38.88 8.39
N SER A 103 -25.89 37.86 9.18
CA SER A 103 -27.29 37.54 9.54
C SER A 103 -27.71 37.97 10.95
N ASN A 104 -26.75 38.29 11.84
CA ASN A 104 -27.00 38.54 13.26
C ASN A 104 -26.51 39.92 13.69
N TYR A 105 -27.32 40.64 14.49
CA TYR A 105 -26.89 41.88 15.13
C TYR A 105 -25.92 41.62 16.29
N PRO A 106 -25.00 42.54 16.64
CA PRO A 106 -23.98 42.30 17.67
C PRO A 106 -24.57 41.96 19.04
N HIS A 107 -25.70 42.57 19.39
CA HIS A 107 -26.38 42.29 20.65
C HIS A 107 -27.00 40.88 20.73
N HIS A 108 -27.19 40.17 19.61
CA HIS A 108 -27.55 38.75 19.60
C HIS A 108 -26.34 37.82 19.81
N MET A 109 -25.11 38.35 19.70
CA MET A 109 -23.85 37.63 19.88
C MET A 109 -23.21 37.93 21.24
N ILE A 110 -24.00 38.44 22.19
CA ILE A 110 -23.53 38.84 23.52
C ILE A 110 -22.97 37.65 24.31
N ASP A 111 -23.55 36.47 24.15
CA ASP A 111 -23.08 35.24 24.80
C ASP A 111 -21.68 34.85 24.30
N LEU A 112 -21.38 35.09 23.02
CA LEU A 112 -20.05 34.88 22.47
C LEU A 112 -19.07 35.88 23.08
N LEU A 113 -19.41 37.18 23.09
CA LEU A 113 -18.58 38.25 23.66
C LEU A 113 -18.30 38.07 25.16
N ASN A 114 -19.22 37.43 25.88
CA ASN A 114 -19.12 37.12 27.30
C ASN A 114 -18.69 35.67 27.56
N LEU A 115 -18.27 34.93 26.53
CA LEU A 115 -17.75 33.58 26.68
C LEU A 115 -16.54 33.58 27.61
N ASP A 116 -16.63 32.79 28.68
CA ASP A 116 -15.46 32.39 29.46
C ASP A 116 -14.66 31.37 28.64
N VAL A 117 -13.72 31.89 27.86
CA VAL A 117 -12.86 31.12 26.96
C VAL A 117 -12.03 30.08 27.71
N ASP A 118 -11.62 30.36 28.95
CA ASP A 118 -10.81 29.43 29.74
C ASP A 118 -11.66 28.29 30.32
N SER A 119 -12.87 28.60 30.79
CA SER A 119 -13.84 27.56 31.17
C SER A 119 -14.23 26.69 29.97
N ARG A 120 -14.43 27.29 28.80
CA ARG A 120 -14.72 26.53 27.57
C ARG A 120 -13.55 25.64 27.15
N GLN A 121 -12.31 26.13 27.25
CA GLN A 121 -11.12 25.33 26.98
C GLN A 121 -11.02 24.10 27.91
N LYS A 122 -11.33 24.28 29.21
CA LYS A 122 -11.40 23.17 30.18
C LYS A 122 -12.48 22.17 29.83
N GLU A 123 -13.64 22.64 29.36
CA GLU A 123 -14.72 21.76 28.92
C GLU A 123 -14.32 20.92 27.70
N ILE A 124 -13.69 21.55 26.69
CA ILE A 124 -13.16 20.85 25.51
C ILE A 124 -12.09 19.82 25.93
N ALA A 125 -11.20 20.17 26.85
CA ALA A 125 -10.22 19.23 27.41
C ALA A 125 -10.92 18.03 28.09
N GLY A 126 -12.00 18.30 28.84
CA GLY A 126 -12.85 17.27 29.44
C GLY A 126 -13.49 16.31 28.43
N TRP A 127 -13.88 16.81 27.24
CA TRP A 127 -14.40 15.95 26.17
C TRP A 127 -13.35 14.96 25.66
N PHE A 128 -12.11 15.42 25.46
CA PHE A 128 -11.01 14.54 25.06
C PHE A 128 -10.64 13.56 26.17
N LYS A 129 -10.58 14.02 27.43
CA LYS A 129 -10.36 13.12 28.58
C LYS A 129 -11.39 12.01 28.64
N SER A 130 -12.68 12.34 28.53
CA SER A 130 -13.77 11.35 28.55
C SER A 130 -13.64 10.32 27.41
N LYS A 131 -13.25 10.74 26.20
CA LYS A 131 -12.97 9.81 25.08
C LYS A 131 -11.76 8.92 25.36
N GLY A 132 -10.73 9.48 25.99
CA GLY A 132 -9.58 8.74 26.47
C GLY A 132 -9.96 7.67 27.49
N ASP A 133 -10.81 8.02 28.46
CA ASP A 133 -11.33 7.12 29.49
C ASP A 133 -12.12 5.95 28.88
N GLU A 134 -12.99 6.23 27.91
CA GLU A 134 -13.73 5.20 27.17
C GLU A 134 -12.80 4.25 26.40
N ALA A 135 -11.80 4.79 25.69
CA ALA A 135 -10.83 3.98 24.94
C ALA A 135 -9.97 3.13 25.87
N PHE A 136 -9.54 3.69 27.00
CA PHE A 136 -8.72 2.99 27.99
C PHE A 136 -9.51 1.89 28.71
N ALA A 137 -10.78 2.13 29.03
CA ALA A 137 -11.68 1.11 29.57
C ALA A 137 -11.86 -0.06 28.60
N ARG A 138 -12.02 0.21 27.29
CA ARG A 138 -12.06 -0.84 26.26
C ARG A 138 -10.75 -1.63 26.22
N TRP A 139 -9.60 -0.96 26.26
CA TRP A 139 -8.30 -1.62 26.32
C TRP A 139 -8.18 -2.55 27.54
N LYS A 140 -8.57 -2.07 28.73
CA LYS A 140 -8.51 -2.82 29.98
C LYS A 140 -9.41 -4.06 29.97
N ASN A 141 -10.60 -3.92 29.40
CA ASN A 141 -11.57 -5.01 29.28
C ASN A 141 -11.23 -5.98 28.14
N PHE A 142 -10.25 -5.66 27.29
CA PHE A 142 -9.81 -6.51 26.19
C PHE A 142 -8.78 -7.53 26.69
N THR A 143 -9.29 -8.53 27.40
CA THR A 143 -8.57 -9.68 27.95
C THR A 143 -8.72 -10.91 27.03
N ASN A 144 -7.81 -11.89 27.14
CA ASN A 144 -7.81 -13.13 26.34
C ASN A 144 -7.94 -12.90 24.83
N VAL A 145 -7.26 -11.88 24.33
CA VAL A 145 -7.38 -11.42 22.94
C VAL A 145 -6.69 -12.41 22.00
N PRO A 146 -7.38 -12.91 20.95
CA PRO A 146 -6.74 -13.71 19.91
C PRO A 146 -5.54 -12.98 19.30
N LYS A 147 -4.51 -13.71 18.86
CA LYS A 147 -3.27 -13.14 18.33
C LYS A 147 -3.54 -12.10 17.24
N GLU A 148 -4.48 -12.41 16.35
CA GLU A 148 -4.90 -11.61 15.19
C GLU A 148 -5.61 -10.31 15.60
N LYS A 149 -6.09 -10.21 16.84
CA LYS A 149 -6.82 -9.04 17.37
C LYS A 149 -5.97 -8.19 18.31
N LEU A 150 -4.71 -8.53 18.55
CA LEU A 150 -3.80 -7.73 19.38
C LEU A 150 -3.51 -6.35 18.78
N GLU A 151 -3.61 -6.19 17.46
CA GLU A 151 -3.60 -4.87 16.79
C GLU A 151 -4.68 -3.95 17.37
N LEU A 152 -5.91 -4.45 17.51
CA LEU A 152 -7.04 -3.67 18.02
C LEU A 152 -6.81 -3.27 19.48
N LYS A 153 -6.13 -4.11 20.25
CA LYS A 153 -5.72 -3.78 21.62
C LYS A 153 -4.72 -2.63 21.62
N ALA A 154 -3.66 -2.70 20.81
CA ALA A 154 -2.69 -1.62 20.68
C ALA A 154 -3.34 -0.31 20.21
N ASP A 155 -4.28 -0.41 19.27
CA ASP A 155 -5.07 0.71 18.76
C ASP A 155 -5.91 1.38 19.88
N TYR A 156 -6.64 0.62 20.71
CA TYR A 156 -7.36 1.21 21.85
C TYR A 156 -6.45 1.97 22.83
N ALA A 157 -5.26 1.43 23.12
CA ALA A 157 -4.28 2.12 23.97
C ALA A 157 -3.73 3.38 23.32
N ASP A 158 -3.46 3.36 22.01
CA ASP A 158 -3.01 4.53 21.26
C ASP A 158 -4.06 5.64 21.25
N ARG A 159 -5.32 5.27 21.03
CA ARG A 159 -6.46 6.18 21.04
C ARG A 159 -6.59 6.87 22.39
N ALA A 160 -6.53 6.10 23.48
CA ALA A 160 -6.53 6.66 24.83
C ALA A 160 -5.36 7.64 25.04
N ARG A 161 -4.13 7.23 24.68
CA ARG A 161 -2.93 8.07 24.78
C ARG A 161 -3.11 9.39 24.03
N ASN A 162 -3.57 9.34 22.79
CA ASN A 162 -3.71 10.52 21.94
C ASN A 162 -4.79 11.47 22.47
N ASP A 163 -5.94 10.94 22.90
CA ASP A 163 -7.02 11.76 23.46
C ASP A 163 -6.59 12.42 24.80
N TYR A 164 -5.90 11.70 25.70
CA TYR A 164 -5.32 12.31 26.90
C TYR A 164 -4.25 13.36 26.59
N GLN A 165 -3.43 13.14 25.56
CA GLN A 165 -2.43 14.13 25.14
C GLN A 165 -3.09 15.41 24.61
N LEU A 166 -4.21 15.30 23.87
CA LEU A 166 -4.98 16.45 23.43
C LEU A 166 -5.60 17.20 24.61
N ALA A 167 -6.15 16.48 25.60
CA ALA A 167 -6.65 17.09 26.83
C ALA A 167 -5.57 17.88 27.57
N GLU A 168 -4.38 17.29 27.78
CA GLU A 168 -3.22 17.96 28.40
C GLU A 168 -2.76 19.20 27.63
N SER A 169 -2.76 19.14 26.29
CA SER A 169 -2.37 20.28 25.46
C SER A 169 -3.35 21.45 25.54
N LEU A 170 -4.62 21.18 25.86
CA LEU A 170 -5.64 22.19 26.07
C LEU A 170 -5.66 22.71 27.51
N ALA A 171 -5.50 21.83 28.50
CA ALA A 171 -5.49 22.21 29.90
C ALA A 171 -4.47 21.36 30.65
N ALA A 172 -3.34 21.97 31.01
CA ALA A 172 -2.26 21.30 31.73
C ALA A 172 -2.78 20.71 33.06
N GLY A 173 -2.47 19.44 33.31
CA GLY A 173 -2.90 18.71 34.51
C GLY A 173 -4.30 18.10 34.42
N SER A 174 -5.00 18.21 33.28
CA SER A 174 -6.34 17.63 33.10
C SER A 174 -6.38 16.09 32.99
N ALA A 175 -5.28 15.47 32.60
CA ALA A 175 -5.14 14.04 32.30
C ALA A 175 -3.70 13.50 32.47
N THR A 176 -2.80 14.17 33.18
CA THR A 176 -1.37 13.78 33.31
C THR A 176 -1.18 12.32 33.74
N ALA A 177 -1.89 11.91 34.79
CA ALA A 177 -1.76 10.55 35.34
C ALA A 177 -2.29 9.49 34.36
N GLU A 178 -3.42 9.77 33.73
CA GLU A 178 -4.04 8.90 32.73
C GLU A 178 -3.20 8.79 31.46
N LEU A 179 -2.59 9.90 31.01
CA LEU A 179 -1.67 9.93 29.88
C LEU A 179 -0.47 9.02 30.13
N ASP A 180 0.12 9.05 31.32
CA ASP A 180 1.24 8.20 31.68
C ASP A 180 0.86 6.71 31.73
N GLN A 181 -0.34 6.40 32.22
CA GLN A 181 -0.88 5.04 32.18
C GLN A 181 -1.12 4.57 30.73
N ALA A 182 -1.72 5.41 29.90
CA ALA A 182 -1.99 5.11 28.49
C ALA A 182 -0.70 4.96 27.68
N LYS A 183 0.35 5.76 27.94
CA LYS A 183 1.68 5.58 27.33
C LYS A 183 2.29 4.22 27.67
N LYS A 184 2.22 3.80 28.94
CA LYS A 184 2.71 2.47 29.38
C LYS A 184 1.91 1.35 28.73
N ALA A 185 0.58 1.46 28.72
CA ALA A 185 -0.32 0.52 28.08
C ALA A 185 -0.04 0.38 26.58
N TYR A 186 0.10 1.51 25.87
CA TYR A 186 0.41 1.55 24.45
C TYR A 186 1.75 0.89 24.15
N LYS A 187 2.82 1.27 24.87
CA LYS A 187 4.15 0.66 24.67
C LYS A 187 4.12 -0.85 24.88
N LYS A 188 3.41 -1.33 25.91
CA LYS A 188 3.24 -2.75 26.19
C LYS A 188 2.50 -3.47 25.06
N SER A 189 1.31 -2.97 24.70
CA SER A 189 0.47 -3.59 23.66
C SER A 189 1.08 -3.50 22.26
N LEU A 190 1.82 -2.43 21.96
CA LEU A 190 2.56 -2.31 20.71
C LEU A 190 3.65 -3.36 20.62
N LYS A 191 4.46 -3.54 21.67
CA LYS A 191 5.50 -4.58 21.69
C LYS A 191 4.91 -5.99 21.56
N GLU A 192 3.81 -6.25 22.25
CA GLU A 192 3.07 -7.52 22.15
C GLU A 192 2.57 -7.76 20.72
N TRP A 193 1.97 -6.73 20.10
CA TRP A 193 1.52 -6.77 18.72
C TRP A 193 2.67 -6.96 17.72
N GLU A 194 3.77 -6.22 17.85
CA GLU A 194 4.95 -6.33 16.98
C GLU A 194 5.58 -7.72 17.03
N SER A 195 5.55 -8.39 18.19
CA SER A 195 6.00 -9.78 18.31
C SER A 195 5.12 -10.71 17.48
N VAL A 196 3.80 -10.60 17.62
CA VAL A 196 2.84 -11.42 16.87
C VAL A 196 2.86 -11.10 15.38
N LEU A 197 3.04 -9.84 15.01
CA LEU A 197 3.13 -9.39 13.63
C LEU A 197 4.23 -10.12 12.85
N LYS A 198 5.34 -10.48 13.52
CA LYS A 198 6.44 -11.28 12.94
C LYS A 198 6.11 -12.77 12.82
N GLU A 199 5.18 -13.27 13.61
CA GLU A 199 4.70 -14.66 13.59
C GLU A 199 3.59 -14.89 12.57
N LEU A 200 2.88 -13.83 12.15
CA LEU A 200 1.79 -13.94 11.19
C LEU A 200 2.30 -14.37 9.81
N ALA A 201 1.87 -15.54 9.38
CA ALA A 201 2.17 -16.09 8.06
C ALA A 201 1.05 -15.78 7.06
N TRP A 202 1.41 -15.78 5.77
CA TRP A 202 0.42 -15.81 4.69
C TRP A 202 -0.41 -17.10 4.77
N PRO A 203 -1.75 -17.02 4.77
CA PRO A 203 -2.59 -18.20 4.91
C PRO A 203 -2.49 -19.18 3.73
N GLY A 204 -2.06 -18.71 2.55
CA GLY A 204 -2.04 -19.53 1.34
C GLY A 204 -3.44 -19.86 0.81
N ASN A 205 -3.50 -20.61 -0.29
CA ASN A 205 -4.77 -21.13 -0.79
C ASN A 205 -5.30 -22.22 0.15
N ASN A 206 -6.62 -22.29 0.26
CA ASN A 206 -7.30 -23.36 0.99
C ASN A 206 -6.94 -24.72 0.36
N PRO A 207 -6.28 -25.62 1.09
CA PRO A 207 -5.88 -26.93 0.57
C PRO A 207 -7.08 -27.83 0.23
N ASP A 208 -8.23 -27.57 0.86
CA ASP A 208 -9.49 -28.30 0.68
C ASP A 208 -10.42 -27.60 -0.32
N PHE A 209 -9.87 -26.87 -1.30
CA PHE A 209 -10.67 -26.24 -2.35
C PHE A 209 -11.18 -27.29 -3.35
N GLU A 210 -12.49 -27.53 -3.35
CA GLU A 210 -13.16 -28.52 -4.21
C GLU A 210 -13.86 -27.89 -5.42
N GLY A 211 -13.71 -26.58 -5.62
CA GLY A 211 -14.34 -25.86 -6.72
C GLY A 211 -13.62 -26.06 -8.07
N PRO A 212 -14.31 -25.84 -9.21
CA PRO A 212 -13.63 -25.76 -10.50
C PRO A 212 -12.67 -24.56 -10.56
N GLY A 213 -11.55 -24.76 -11.25
CA GLY A 213 -10.46 -23.79 -11.42
C GLY A 213 -9.28 -24.05 -10.49
N ASP A 214 -8.07 -23.69 -10.93
CA ASP A 214 -6.89 -23.72 -10.08
C ASP A 214 -6.90 -22.53 -9.09
N PRO A 215 -6.67 -22.74 -7.78
CA PRO A 215 -6.68 -21.65 -6.79
C PRO A 215 -5.72 -20.48 -7.09
N ASP A 216 -4.55 -20.75 -7.67
CA ASP A 216 -3.60 -19.69 -8.03
C ASP A 216 -4.11 -18.87 -9.21
N ASP A 217 -4.67 -19.52 -10.24
CA ASP A 217 -5.31 -18.84 -11.37
C ASP A 217 -6.49 -17.96 -10.91
N LEU A 218 -7.27 -18.44 -9.93
CA LEU A 218 -8.38 -17.70 -9.34
C LEU A 218 -7.88 -16.48 -8.56
N ALA A 219 -6.82 -16.64 -7.77
CA ALA A 219 -6.18 -15.53 -7.05
C ALA A 219 -5.60 -14.47 -8.00
N GLU A 220 -4.95 -14.88 -9.09
CA GLU A 220 -4.44 -13.96 -10.11
C GLU A 220 -5.58 -13.19 -10.79
N ALA A 221 -6.67 -13.86 -11.15
CA ALA A 221 -7.84 -13.22 -11.74
C ALA A 221 -8.46 -12.16 -10.81
N ALA A 222 -8.45 -12.40 -9.50
CA ALA A 222 -8.90 -11.42 -8.51
C ALA A 222 -7.98 -10.20 -8.41
N LEU A 223 -6.66 -10.40 -8.39
CA LEU A 223 -5.69 -9.30 -8.43
C LEU A 223 -5.82 -8.49 -9.72
N LYS A 224 -6.05 -9.13 -10.86
CA LYS A 224 -6.30 -8.47 -12.14
C LYS A 224 -7.54 -7.58 -12.09
N LEU A 225 -8.64 -8.06 -11.50
CA LEU A 225 -9.84 -7.25 -11.30
C LEU A 225 -9.54 -6.03 -10.42
N LEU A 226 -8.91 -6.21 -9.26
CA LEU A 226 -8.62 -5.12 -8.32
C LEU A 226 -7.72 -4.05 -8.94
N ASN A 227 -6.67 -4.46 -9.66
CA ASN A 227 -5.79 -3.54 -10.39
C ASN A 227 -6.55 -2.77 -11.49
N THR A 228 -7.47 -3.43 -12.19
CA THR A 228 -8.30 -2.79 -13.22
C THR A 228 -9.24 -1.76 -12.58
N MET A 229 -9.93 -2.14 -11.50
CA MET A 229 -10.81 -1.23 -10.75
C MET A 229 -10.05 -0.02 -10.23
N GLN A 230 -8.83 -0.20 -9.71
CA GLN A 230 -7.99 0.91 -9.25
C GLN A 230 -7.63 1.88 -10.39
N LYS A 231 -7.22 1.36 -11.56
CA LYS A 231 -6.89 2.18 -12.74
C LYS A 231 -8.09 2.95 -13.27
N GLU A 232 -9.28 2.35 -13.20
CA GLU A 232 -10.55 2.96 -13.62
C GLU A 232 -11.15 3.90 -12.57
N GLY A 233 -10.53 4.07 -11.41
CA GLY A 233 -11.09 4.87 -10.31
C GLY A 233 -12.36 4.25 -9.68
N ARG A 234 -12.61 2.96 -9.91
CA ARG A 234 -13.73 2.23 -9.33
C ARG A 234 -13.40 1.78 -7.91
N ALA A 235 -14.26 2.14 -6.97
CA ALA A 235 -14.16 1.65 -5.60
C ALA A 235 -14.56 0.16 -5.53
N TRP A 236 -13.69 -0.68 -4.96
CA TRP A 236 -14.00 -2.06 -4.56
C TRP A 236 -14.52 -2.12 -3.11
N SER A 237 -14.21 -1.11 -2.30
CA SER A 237 -14.89 -0.73 -1.05
C SER A 237 -14.36 0.64 -0.60
N LYS A 238 -14.93 1.26 0.43
CA LYS A 238 -14.29 2.39 1.13
C LYS A 238 -13.24 1.80 2.08
N PRO A 239 -11.93 1.87 1.78
CA PRO A 239 -10.93 1.34 2.71
C PRO A 239 -11.05 2.07 4.06
N GLU A 240 -11.00 1.31 5.16
CA GLU A 240 -11.06 1.89 6.51
C GLU A 240 -9.76 2.59 6.93
N TYR A 241 -8.63 2.21 6.34
CA TYR A 241 -7.37 2.92 6.54
C TYR A 241 -7.30 4.09 5.57
N ASP A 242 -6.94 5.27 6.08
CA ASP A 242 -6.65 6.48 5.29
C ASP A 242 -5.33 6.32 4.52
N ASP A 243 -5.28 5.36 3.60
CA ASP A 243 -4.12 5.07 2.76
C ASP A 243 -4.55 4.54 1.38
N VAL A 244 -3.71 4.71 0.37
CA VAL A 244 -3.91 4.12 -0.94
C VAL A 244 -3.55 2.64 -0.86
N HIS A 245 -4.52 1.79 -1.18
CA HIS A 245 -4.38 0.34 -1.12
C HIS A 245 -4.02 -0.19 -2.50
N ILE A 246 -2.79 -0.69 -2.65
CA ILE A 246 -2.31 -1.36 -3.86
C ILE A 246 -2.44 -2.87 -3.62
N PRO A 247 -3.21 -3.63 -4.41
CA PRO A 247 -3.35 -5.08 -4.20
C PRO A 247 -2.02 -5.78 -4.50
N VAL A 248 -1.52 -6.61 -3.57
CA VAL A 248 -0.18 -7.23 -3.66
C VAL A 248 -0.15 -8.75 -3.51
N ALA A 249 -1.22 -9.36 -3.01
CA ALA A 249 -1.36 -10.82 -2.96
C ALA A 249 -2.84 -11.17 -2.78
N ALA A 250 -3.25 -12.31 -3.30
CA ALA A 250 -4.57 -12.88 -3.05
C ALA A 250 -4.44 -14.39 -2.88
N CYS A 251 -5.32 -15.00 -2.11
CA CYS A 251 -5.47 -16.44 -2.05
C CYS A 251 -6.94 -16.84 -1.84
N VAL A 252 -7.30 -18.02 -2.32
CA VAL A 252 -8.64 -18.57 -2.14
C VAL A 252 -8.75 -19.12 -0.72
N VAL A 253 -9.75 -18.68 0.05
CA VAL A 253 -9.97 -19.16 1.43
C VAL A 253 -11.26 -19.96 1.60
N GLY A 254 -12.21 -19.81 0.68
CA GLY A 254 -13.41 -20.66 0.67
C GLY A 254 -13.07 -22.10 0.25
N SER A 255 -13.85 -23.08 0.73
CA SER A 255 -13.75 -24.48 0.28
C SER A 255 -14.29 -24.70 -1.14
N GLY A 256 -14.96 -23.70 -1.72
CA GLY A 256 -15.54 -23.80 -3.04
C GLY A 256 -16.28 -22.54 -3.46
N TRP A 257 -16.92 -22.63 -4.62
CA TRP A 257 -17.82 -21.57 -5.13
C TRP A 257 -19.16 -21.58 -4.40
N GLU A 258 -19.62 -20.42 -3.98
CA GLU A 258 -20.93 -20.23 -3.35
C GLU A 258 -21.93 -19.62 -4.35
N VAL A 259 -23.20 -20.00 -4.25
CA VAL A 259 -24.26 -19.33 -5.01
C VAL A 259 -24.61 -18.02 -4.30
N TYR A 260 -24.39 -16.89 -4.96
CA TYR A 260 -24.73 -15.58 -4.42
C TYR A 260 -26.15 -15.15 -4.80
N LYS A 261 -26.53 -15.33 -6.07
CA LYS A 261 -27.88 -15.02 -6.56
C LYS A 261 -28.49 -16.18 -7.33
N LYS A 262 -29.82 -16.23 -7.28
CA LYS A 262 -30.66 -17.19 -7.99
C LYS A 262 -31.82 -16.46 -8.66
N THR A 263 -32.33 -16.98 -9.78
CA THR A 263 -33.58 -16.49 -10.38
C THR A 263 -34.74 -16.58 -9.36
N PRO A 264 -35.66 -15.60 -9.28
CA PRO A 264 -36.72 -15.60 -8.27
C PRO A 264 -37.61 -16.84 -8.30
N ILE A 265 -37.95 -17.33 -9.49
CA ILE A 265 -38.94 -18.39 -9.73
C ILE A 265 -38.28 -19.78 -9.72
N LYS A 266 -37.41 -20.06 -10.70
CA LYS A 266 -36.83 -21.41 -10.90
C LYS A 266 -35.68 -21.75 -9.93
N LYS A 267 -35.28 -20.79 -9.09
CA LYS A 267 -34.12 -20.87 -8.18
C LYS A 267 -32.81 -21.31 -8.86
N ILE A 268 -32.69 -21.09 -10.17
CA ILE A 268 -31.48 -21.37 -10.95
C ILE A 268 -30.40 -20.36 -10.54
N PRO A 269 -29.17 -20.78 -10.20
CA PRO A 269 -28.06 -19.88 -9.95
C PRO A 269 -27.85 -18.89 -11.11
N THR A 270 -27.76 -17.60 -10.79
CA THR A 270 -27.44 -16.53 -11.75
C THR A 270 -26.14 -15.83 -11.45
N GLN A 271 -25.57 -16.03 -10.26
CA GLN A 271 -24.29 -15.45 -9.88
C GLN A 271 -23.62 -16.33 -8.84
N TYR A 272 -22.33 -16.59 -9.02
CA TYR A 272 -21.49 -17.25 -8.04
C TYR A 272 -20.54 -16.25 -7.38
N THR A 273 -20.10 -16.59 -6.18
CA THR A 273 -19.08 -15.85 -5.45
C THR A 273 -17.98 -16.78 -4.98
N LEU A 274 -16.78 -16.24 -4.87
CA LEU A 274 -15.63 -16.90 -4.27
C LEU A 274 -15.06 -16.03 -3.14
N LYS A 275 -14.74 -16.65 -2.01
CA LYS A 275 -14.13 -15.97 -0.85
C LYS A 275 -12.62 -16.03 -0.96
N MET A 276 -11.99 -14.88 -0.85
CA MET A 276 -10.54 -14.73 -0.93
C MET A 276 -10.01 -13.86 0.20
N PHE A 277 -8.77 -14.09 0.58
CA PHE A 277 -8.02 -13.17 1.42
C PHE A 277 -7.07 -12.37 0.53
N VAL A 278 -7.14 -11.04 0.61
CA VAL A 278 -6.39 -10.13 -0.26
C VAL A 278 -5.56 -9.19 0.59
N LEU A 279 -4.27 -9.12 0.27
CA LEU A 279 -3.33 -8.20 0.89
C LEU A 279 -3.19 -6.95 0.05
N PHE A 280 -3.20 -5.80 0.72
CA PHE A 280 -2.94 -4.51 0.11
C PHE A 280 -1.76 -3.83 0.78
N LYS A 281 -0.87 -3.25 -0.02
CA LYS A 281 0.18 -2.35 0.46
C LYS A 281 -0.39 -0.93 0.62
N GLY A 282 -0.11 -0.29 1.76
CA GLY A 282 -0.32 1.14 1.94
C GLY A 282 0.82 1.97 1.36
N LYS A 283 0.58 3.26 1.06
CA LYS A 283 1.65 4.20 0.71
C LYS A 283 2.40 4.71 1.94
N LYS A 284 1.78 4.74 3.12
CA LYS A 284 2.36 5.31 4.35
C LYS A 284 3.30 4.35 5.08
N SER A 285 3.18 3.05 4.85
CA SER A 285 4.04 2.01 5.47
C SER A 285 4.45 1.00 4.41
N ASP A 286 5.74 0.96 4.11
CA ASP A 286 6.31 0.15 3.03
C ASP A 286 6.50 -1.32 3.39
N ASN A 287 6.40 -1.66 4.67
CA ASN A 287 6.63 -2.98 5.25
C ASN A 287 5.36 -3.64 5.83
N ILE A 288 4.24 -2.93 5.96
CA ILE A 288 2.97 -3.44 6.49
C ILE A 288 1.95 -3.58 5.36
N GLY A 289 1.33 -4.76 5.28
CA GLY A 289 0.21 -5.04 4.41
C GLY A 289 -1.10 -5.11 5.20
N TYR A 290 -2.19 -4.69 4.57
CA TYR A 290 -3.54 -4.72 5.09
C TYR A 290 -4.32 -5.84 4.41
N GLY A 291 -4.57 -6.92 5.15
CA GLY A 291 -5.30 -8.09 4.70
C GLY A 291 -6.80 -7.94 4.90
N TYR A 292 -7.58 -8.28 3.88
CA TYR A 292 -9.04 -8.27 3.91
C TYR A 292 -9.60 -9.57 3.37
N TYR A 293 -10.62 -10.09 4.06
CA TYR A 293 -11.50 -11.10 3.50
C TYR A 293 -12.49 -10.46 2.52
N MET A 294 -12.37 -10.83 1.25
CA MET A 294 -13.13 -10.28 0.14
C MET A 294 -13.97 -11.35 -0.55
N GLN A 295 -15.09 -10.93 -1.12
CA GLN A 295 -15.88 -11.76 -2.02
C GLN A 295 -15.73 -11.26 -3.45
N PHE A 296 -15.46 -12.18 -4.37
CA PHE A 296 -15.35 -11.93 -5.80
C PHE A 296 -16.52 -12.55 -6.53
N TYR A 297 -17.18 -11.78 -7.38
CA TYR A 297 -18.43 -12.15 -8.01
C TYR A 297 -18.26 -12.40 -9.51
N THR A 298 -18.86 -13.48 -10.00
CA THR A 298 -19.04 -13.69 -11.44
C THR A 298 -20.02 -12.68 -12.01
N ARG A 299 -20.19 -12.71 -13.34
CA ARG A 299 -21.33 -12.03 -13.98
C ARG A 299 -22.66 -12.55 -13.44
N GLU A 300 -23.65 -11.65 -13.40
CA GLU A 300 -25.03 -12.00 -13.08
C GLU A 300 -25.77 -12.34 -14.38
N GLU A 301 -25.87 -13.63 -14.71
CA GLU A 301 -26.58 -14.13 -15.90
C GLU A 301 -27.02 -15.59 -15.73
N ALA A 302 -28.09 -15.98 -16.44
CA ALA A 302 -28.55 -17.37 -16.42
C ALA A 302 -27.51 -18.29 -17.08
N GLY A 303 -27.19 -19.41 -16.42
CA GLY A 303 -26.20 -20.36 -16.94
C GLY A 303 -24.75 -19.92 -16.76
N VAL A 304 -24.49 -18.89 -15.94
CA VAL A 304 -23.13 -18.45 -15.60
C VAL A 304 -22.30 -19.63 -15.06
N LYS A 305 -21.02 -19.69 -15.43
CA LYS A 305 -20.10 -20.73 -14.97
C LYS A 305 -19.39 -20.29 -13.68
N LYS A 306 -18.97 -21.28 -12.88
CA LYS A 306 -18.06 -21.11 -11.73
C LYS A 306 -16.63 -20.86 -12.22
N ALA A 307 -16.38 -19.73 -12.87
CA ALA A 307 -15.08 -19.37 -13.42
C ALA A 307 -14.94 -17.85 -13.56
N PRO A 308 -13.72 -17.31 -13.64
CA PRO A 308 -13.46 -15.94 -14.07
C PRO A 308 -14.01 -15.67 -15.50
N PRO A 309 -14.18 -14.40 -15.91
CA PRO A 309 -13.75 -13.18 -15.22
C PRO A 309 -14.67 -12.79 -14.06
N PHE A 310 -14.06 -12.26 -12.99
CA PHE A 310 -14.79 -11.55 -11.94
C PHE A 310 -15.19 -10.15 -12.43
N LEU A 311 -16.41 -9.70 -12.12
CA LEU A 311 -16.90 -8.37 -12.52
C LEU A 311 -16.88 -7.33 -11.39
N TYR A 312 -17.00 -7.83 -10.17
CA TYR A 312 -17.13 -7.02 -8.97
C TYR A 312 -16.55 -7.77 -7.78
N CYS A 313 -16.15 -7.02 -6.76
CA CYS A 313 -15.76 -7.57 -5.47
C CYS A 313 -16.19 -6.63 -4.35
N ASN A 314 -16.31 -7.16 -3.14
CA ASN A 314 -16.49 -6.37 -1.92
C ASN A 314 -15.61 -6.91 -0.79
N SER A 315 -15.30 -6.06 0.18
CA SER A 315 -14.73 -6.49 1.45
C SER A 315 -15.86 -6.84 2.41
N ARG A 316 -15.82 -8.03 3.03
CA ARG A 316 -16.65 -8.28 4.21
C ARG A 316 -16.03 -7.48 5.35
N SER A 317 -16.69 -6.40 5.76
CA SER A 317 -16.12 -5.27 6.50
C SER A 317 -15.73 -5.54 7.97
N TYR A 318 -15.38 -6.76 8.40
CA TYR A 318 -15.21 -7.07 9.83
C TYR A 318 -13.94 -7.84 10.22
N GLU A 319 -13.23 -8.43 9.25
CA GLU A 319 -12.00 -9.16 9.53
C GLU A 319 -10.85 -8.57 8.72
N LYS A 320 -10.20 -7.60 9.38
CA LYS A 320 -8.96 -6.99 8.93
C LYS A 320 -7.80 -7.56 9.74
N GLN A 321 -6.68 -7.72 9.05
CA GLN A 321 -5.43 -8.17 9.66
C GLN A 321 -4.28 -7.38 9.05
N LYS A 322 -3.51 -6.70 9.89
CA LYS A 322 -2.19 -6.22 9.47
C LYS A 322 -1.19 -7.38 9.52
N MET A 323 -0.33 -7.46 8.51
CA MET A 323 0.78 -8.41 8.47
C MET A 323 2.01 -7.77 7.83
N LEU A 324 3.19 -8.37 8.03
CA LEU A 324 4.38 -7.92 7.30
C LEU A 324 4.23 -8.27 5.83
N LEU A 325 4.57 -7.33 4.94
CA LEU A 325 4.61 -7.60 3.50
C LEU A 325 5.62 -8.70 3.16
N SER A 326 6.69 -8.85 3.95
CA SER A 326 7.65 -9.94 3.81
C SER A 326 7.10 -11.32 4.16
N ALA A 327 5.97 -11.39 4.87
CA ALA A 327 5.30 -12.66 5.19
C ALA A 327 4.36 -13.11 4.06
N ALA A 328 3.99 -12.19 3.16
CA ALA A 328 3.28 -12.54 1.93
C ALA A 328 4.25 -13.21 0.95
N PRO A 329 3.77 -14.15 0.11
CA PRO A 329 4.57 -14.63 -1.00
C PRO A 329 5.04 -13.41 -1.79
N SER A 330 6.34 -13.35 -2.09
CA SER A 330 6.98 -12.31 -2.89
C SER A 330 6.48 -12.23 -4.34
N GLY A 331 5.32 -12.80 -4.64
CA GLY A 331 4.84 -13.14 -5.97
C GLY A 331 3.36 -12.85 -6.21
N GLY A 332 2.84 -11.71 -5.75
CA GLY A 332 1.43 -11.34 -5.96
C GLY A 332 1.18 -9.98 -6.59
N SER A 333 2.14 -9.37 -7.28
CA SER A 333 1.91 -8.38 -8.37
C SER A 333 3.27 -7.84 -8.83
N GLY A 334 3.76 -8.35 -9.96
CA GLY A 334 4.91 -7.75 -10.64
C GLY A 334 6.03 -8.68 -11.11
N SER A 335 5.97 -10.00 -10.89
CA SER A 335 7.03 -10.90 -11.38
C SER A 335 6.93 -11.24 -12.87
N SER A 336 5.84 -10.91 -13.58
CA SER A 336 5.74 -11.19 -15.02
C SER A 336 6.48 -10.22 -15.94
N GLY A 337 7.08 -9.14 -15.42
CA GLY A 337 7.81 -8.18 -16.25
C GLY A 337 9.32 -8.44 -16.35
N PHE A 338 9.98 -8.68 -15.22
CA PHE A 338 11.44 -8.72 -15.17
C PHE A 338 11.99 -10.07 -14.72
N MET A 339 11.51 -10.63 -13.60
CA MET A 339 11.97 -11.94 -13.13
C MET A 339 11.40 -13.10 -13.95
N GLY A 340 10.16 -13.00 -14.45
CA GLY A 340 9.59 -13.97 -15.39
C GLY A 340 10.27 -13.92 -16.76
N VAL A 341 10.67 -12.73 -17.22
CA VAL A 341 11.46 -12.55 -18.44
C VAL A 341 12.87 -13.10 -18.26
N ILE A 342 13.54 -12.83 -17.13
CA ILE A 342 14.84 -13.42 -16.80
C ILE A 342 14.73 -14.94 -16.68
N GLY A 343 13.70 -15.46 -16.04
CA GLY A 343 13.43 -16.90 -15.93
C GLY A 343 13.15 -17.54 -17.29
N PHE A 344 12.43 -16.87 -18.18
CA PHE A 344 12.19 -17.32 -19.54
C PHE A 344 13.48 -17.34 -20.38
N PHE A 345 14.26 -16.25 -20.35
CA PHE A 345 15.56 -16.20 -21.03
C PHE A 345 16.55 -17.23 -20.47
N PHE A 346 16.55 -17.44 -19.15
CA PHE A 346 17.31 -18.50 -18.50
C PHE A 346 17.02 -19.87 -19.12
N ARG A 347 15.74 -20.24 -19.22
CA ARG A 347 15.32 -21.53 -19.77
C ARG A 347 15.64 -21.65 -21.25
N LEU A 348 15.44 -20.57 -22.01
CA LEU A 348 15.77 -20.53 -23.43
C LEU A 348 17.28 -20.73 -23.65
N ILE A 349 18.12 -20.06 -22.86
CA ILE A 349 19.58 -20.20 -22.93
C ILE A 349 20.00 -21.62 -22.57
N LEU A 350 19.47 -22.20 -21.49
CA LEU A 350 19.80 -23.55 -21.06
C LEU A 350 19.36 -24.61 -22.08
N SER A 351 18.14 -24.50 -22.61
CA SER A 351 17.64 -25.36 -23.69
C SER A 351 18.49 -25.25 -24.96
N ALA A 352 18.81 -24.03 -25.40
CA ALA A 352 19.66 -23.83 -26.57
C ALA A 352 21.06 -24.42 -26.38
N ALA A 353 21.63 -24.23 -25.19
CA ALA A 353 22.92 -24.80 -24.84
C ALA A 353 22.89 -26.35 -24.86
N LEU A 354 21.88 -26.97 -24.26
CA LEU A 354 21.71 -28.43 -24.26
C LEU A 354 21.51 -29.00 -25.67
N ILE A 355 20.72 -28.32 -26.52
CA ILE A 355 20.49 -28.73 -27.91
C ILE A 355 21.79 -28.63 -28.71
N THR A 356 22.48 -27.49 -28.66
CA THR A 356 23.70 -27.26 -29.43
C THR A 356 24.86 -28.14 -28.96
N GLY A 357 25.06 -28.29 -27.65
CA GLY A 357 26.06 -29.19 -27.11
C GLY A 357 25.72 -30.66 -27.33
N GLY A 358 24.44 -31.03 -27.25
CA GLY A 358 23.98 -32.39 -27.52
C GLY A 358 24.23 -32.81 -28.97
N LEU A 359 23.97 -31.90 -29.91
CA LEU A 359 24.30 -32.06 -31.33
C LEU A 359 25.81 -32.15 -31.58
N ALA A 360 26.64 -31.39 -30.86
CA ALA A 360 28.09 -31.47 -31.00
C ALA A 360 28.64 -32.83 -30.53
N ALA A 361 28.23 -33.28 -29.34
CA ALA A 361 28.67 -34.54 -28.71
C ALA A 361 28.16 -35.77 -29.47
N ALA A 362 26.87 -35.82 -29.81
CA ALA A 362 26.28 -36.91 -30.59
C ALA A 362 26.44 -36.73 -32.12
N GLY A 363 27.26 -35.76 -32.55
CA GLY A 363 27.32 -35.31 -33.94
C GLY A 363 27.68 -36.40 -34.95
N SER A 364 28.61 -37.29 -34.62
CA SER A 364 29.03 -38.41 -35.50
C SER A 364 27.90 -39.39 -35.75
N PHE A 365 27.08 -39.65 -34.73
CA PHE A 365 25.89 -40.48 -34.86
C PHE A 365 24.87 -39.82 -35.81
N TYR A 366 24.57 -38.54 -35.61
CA TYR A 366 23.59 -37.82 -36.43
C TYR A 366 24.07 -37.57 -37.86
N ALA A 367 25.33 -37.22 -38.07
CA ALA A 367 25.91 -37.05 -39.41
C ALA A 367 25.86 -38.35 -40.23
N THR A 368 26.04 -39.51 -39.57
CA THR A 368 25.94 -40.82 -40.21
C THR A 368 24.50 -41.19 -40.55
N LYS A 369 23.55 -40.86 -39.67
CA LYS A 369 22.13 -41.23 -39.83
C LYS A 369 21.33 -40.24 -40.68
N ILE A 370 21.73 -38.96 -40.68
CA ILE A 370 21.05 -37.85 -41.35
C ILE A 370 22.13 -36.98 -42.01
N PRO A 371 22.62 -37.35 -43.21
CA PRO A 371 23.71 -36.63 -43.89
C PRO A 371 23.45 -35.13 -44.10
N ALA A 372 22.18 -34.73 -44.19
CA ALA A 372 21.78 -33.33 -44.28
C ALA A 372 22.17 -32.49 -43.05
N LEU A 373 22.40 -33.11 -41.89
CA LEU A 373 22.84 -32.44 -40.66
C LEU A 373 24.37 -32.29 -40.57
N SER A 374 25.15 -32.94 -41.43
CA SER A 374 26.62 -32.90 -41.35
C SER A 374 27.19 -31.48 -41.33
N PRO A 375 26.76 -30.53 -42.19
CA PRO A 375 27.27 -29.16 -42.14
C PRO A 375 26.98 -28.44 -40.82
N VAL A 376 25.82 -28.73 -40.21
CA VAL A 376 25.39 -28.14 -38.93
C VAL A 376 26.20 -28.74 -37.77
N VAL A 377 26.41 -30.06 -37.79
CA VAL A 377 27.21 -30.79 -36.82
C VAL A 377 28.66 -30.31 -36.85
N ASP A 378 29.26 -30.17 -38.02
CA ASP A 378 30.65 -29.72 -38.18
C ASP A 378 30.84 -28.27 -37.68
N ALA A 379 29.85 -27.41 -37.93
CA ALA A 379 29.84 -26.04 -37.42
C ALA A 379 29.81 -25.96 -35.88
N PHE A 380 29.11 -26.86 -35.19
CA PHE A 380 29.14 -26.93 -33.73
C PHE A 380 30.40 -27.63 -33.20
N ARG A 381 30.88 -28.68 -33.88
CA ARG A 381 32.09 -29.40 -33.49
C ARG A 381 33.35 -28.55 -33.56
N SER A 382 33.46 -27.69 -34.56
CA SER A 382 34.56 -26.72 -34.65
C SER A 382 34.59 -25.69 -33.50
N LYS A 383 33.54 -25.64 -32.66
CA LYS A 383 33.41 -24.70 -31.53
C LYS A 383 33.38 -25.39 -30.16
N THR A 384 33.72 -26.68 -30.07
CA THR A 384 33.66 -27.43 -28.79
C THR A 384 34.56 -26.85 -27.70
N THR A 385 35.69 -26.26 -28.08
CA THR A 385 36.62 -25.51 -27.20
C THR A 385 35.95 -24.35 -26.47
N VAL A 386 34.91 -23.74 -27.06
CA VAL A 386 34.14 -22.64 -26.48
C VAL A 386 32.83 -23.13 -25.87
N LEU A 387 32.16 -24.07 -26.54
CA LEU A 387 30.87 -24.61 -26.09
C LEU A 387 30.98 -25.38 -24.78
N GLY A 388 32.04 -26.19 -24.59
CA GLY A 388 32.26 -26.98 -23.37
C GLY A 388 32.33 -26.11 -22.10
N PRO A 389 33.23 -25.11 -22.04
CA PRO A 389 33.32 -24.19 -20.90
C PRO A 389 32.03 -23.41 -20.65
N VAL A 390 31.40 -22.91 -21.71
CA VAL A 390 30.14 -22.15 -21.60
C VAL A 390 29.04 -23.02 -20.99
N LEU A 391 28.88 -24.27 -21.44
CA LEU A 391 27.90 -25.22 -20.92
C LEU A 391 28.15 -25.56 -19.45
N PHE A 392 29.40 -25.82 -19.10
CA PHE A 392 29.78 -26.13 -17.72
C PHE A 392 29.50 -24.94 -16.78
N ILE A 393 29.94 -23.74 -17.14
CA ILE A 393 29.71 -22.52 -16.35
C ILE A 393 28.21 -22.24 -16.23
N THR A 394 27.49 -22.34 -17.34
CA THR A 394 26.03 -22.12 -17.38
C THR A 394 25.30 -23.08 -16.44
N GLY A 395 25.57 -24.38 -16.54
CA GLY A 395 24.97 -25.39 -15.67
C GLY A 395 25.34 -25.21 -14.19
N ALA A 396 26.61 -24.95 -13.88
CA ALA A 396 27.08 -24.77 -12.51
C ALA A 396 26.54 -23.48 -11.86
N PHE A 397 26.54 -22.37 -12.60
CA PHE A 397 25.98 -21.10 -12.17
C PHE A 397 24.48 -21.24 -11.85
N PHE A 398 23.71 -21.91 -12.72
CA PHE A 398 22.28 -22.09 -12.51
C PHE A 398 21.95 -23.06 -11.39
N LEU A 399 22.76 -24.09 -11.18
CA LEU A 399 22.65 -24.96 -10.02
C LEU A 399 22.87 -24.17 -8.71
N LEU A 400 23.91 -23.34 -8.65
CA LEU A 400 24.18 -22.48 -7.50
C LEU A 400 23.05 -21.47 -7.24
N LEU A 401 22.52 -20.86 -8.29
CA LEU A 401 21.40 -19.93 -8.19
C LEU A 401 20.13 -20.62 -7.66
N SER A 402 19.88 -21.87 -8.06
CA SER A 402 18.75 -22.68 -7.59
C SER A 402 18.85 -23.00 -6.09
N PHE A 403 20.07 -23.24 -5.59
CA PHE A 403 20.32 -23.39 -4.14
C PHE A 403 20.09 -22.09 -3.35
N LEU A 404 20.48 -20.93 -3.90
CA LEU A 404 20.32 -19.63 -3.22
C LEU A 404 18.86 -19.14 -3.17
N THR A 405 18.01 -19.64 -4.07
CA THR A 405 16.60 -19.22 -4.20
C THR A 405 15.61 -20.18 -3.52
N LEU A 406 16.09 -21.11 -2.68
CA LEU A 406 15.27 -22.10 -1.94
C LEU A 406 14.37 -22.99 -2.82
N SER A 407 14.67 -23.10 -4.12
CA SER A 407 14.06 -24.08 -5.03
C SER A 407 15.13 -25.03 -5.59
N PRO A 408 15.82 -25.79 -4.71
CA PRO A 408 17.02 -26.56 -5.06
C PRO A 408 16.75 -27.70 -6.04
N LEU A 409 15.48 -28.10 -6.15
CA LEU A 409 15.10 -29.12 -7.11
C LEU A 409 14.87 -28.51 -8.49
N SER A 410 14.35 -27.28 -8.62
CA SER A 410 13.89 -26.76 -9.92
C SER A 410 14.93 -26.78 -11.05
N ASN A 411 14.67 -27.60 -12.07
CA ASN A 411 15.49 -27.79 -13.28
C ASN A 411 16.86 -28.45 -13.01
N LEU A 412 16.95 -29.26 -11.97
CA LEU A 412 18.13 -30.04 -11.63
C LEU A 412 18.58 -30.91 -12.81
N LEU A 413 17.65 -31.57 -13.50
CA LEU A 413 17.98 -32.50 -14.57
C LEU A 413 18.62 -31.80 -15.79
N PRO A 414 18.04 -30.70 -16.34
CA PRO A 414 18.70 -29.87 -17.35
C PRO A 414 20.07 -29.30 -16.91
N GLN A 415 20.20 -28.88 -15.64
CA GLN A 415 21.44 -28.29 -15.12
C GLN A 415 22.56 -29.34 -15.03
N VAL A 416 22.26 -30.52 -14.47
CA VAL A 416 23.20 -31.64 -14.39
C VAL A 416 23.58 -32.13 -15.79
N ALA A 417 22.63 -32.19 -16.72
CA ALA A 417 22.91 -32.53 -18.11
C ALA A 417 23.86 -31.51 -18.76
N ALA A 418 23.68 -30.21 -18.51
CA ALA A 418 24.56 -29.17 -19.06
C ALA A 418 25.98 -29.25 -18.47
N ILE A 419 26.11 -29.54 -17.16
CA ILE A 419 27.41 -29.75 -16.50
C ILE A 419 28.12 -30.98 -17.09
N ALA A 420 27.43 -32.11 -17.17
CA ALA A 420 28.00 -33.36 -17.70
C ALA A 420 28.40 -33.22 -19.18
N LEU A 421 27.55 -32.60 -19.99
CA LEU A 421 27.81 -32.32 -21.40
C LEU A 421 28.98 -31.33 -21.58
N GLY A 422 29.03 -30.28 -20.76
CA GLY A 422 30.14 -29.32 -20.75
C GLY A 422 31.48 -29.98 -20.46
N LEU A 423 31.53 -30.89 -19.48
CA LEU A 423 32.73 -31.67 -19.15
C LEU A 423 33.17 -32.58 -20.31
N VAL A 424 32.24 -33.29 -20.95
CA VAL A 424 32.52 -34.17 -22.09
C VAL A 424 33.06 -33.37 -23.28
N LEU A 425 32.40 -32.26 -23.64
CA LEU A 425 32.85 -31.43 -24.76
C LEU A 425 34.18 -30.75 -24.48
N PHE A 426 34.42 -30.33 -23.24
CA PHE A 426 35.71 -29.79 -22.81
C PHE A 426 36.84 -30.82 -22.94
N ALA A 427 36.56 -32.10 -22.67
CA ALA A 427 37.52 -33.20 -22.87
C ALA A 427 37.85 -33.42 -24.35
N SER A 428 36.83 -33.37 -25.21
CA SER A 428 36.96 -33.61 -26.66
C SER A 428 37.73 -32.49 -27.37
N ALA A 429 37.71 -31.28 -26.81
CA ALA A 429 38.29 -30.08 -27.39
C ALA A 429 39.82 -30.01 -27.28
N GLY A 430 40.43 -30.79 -26.36
CA GLY A 430 41.86 -30.72 -26.05
C GLY A 430 42.25 -29.43 -25.30
N VAL A 431 43.47 -29.42 -24.75
CA VAL A 431 44.03 -28.19 -24.15
C VAL A 431 44.39 -27.24 -25.28
N PRO A 432 43.94 -25.97 -25.28
CA PRO A 432 44.32 -25.01 -26.32
C PRO A 432 45.85 -24.89 -26.41
N GLU A 433 46.37 -24.87 -27.64
CA GLU A 433 47.79 -24.62 -27.89
C GLU A 433 48.15 -23.23 -27.34
N ALA A 434 49.29 -23.17 -26.64
CA ALA A 434 49.68 -22.04 -25.79
C ALA A 434 49.72 -20.73 -26.57
N GLY A 435 48.89 -19.76 -26.16
CA GLY A 435 48.85 -18.43 -26.77
C GLY A 435 48.96 -17.30 -25.75
N ASN A 436 48.60 -17.54 -24.48
CA ASN A 436 48.67 -16.54 -23.42
C ASN A 436 48.89 -17.19 -22.05
N GLU A 437 50.16 -17.27 -21.65
CA GLU A 437 50.63 -18.01 -20.45
C GLU A 437 49.91 -17.61 -19.15
N LYS A 438 49.43 -16.36 -19.04
CA LYS A 438 48.67 -15.87 -17.87
C LYS A 438 47.22 -16.36 -17.81
N LEU A 439 46.59 -16.63 -18.95
CA LEU A 439 45.24 -17.21 -19.03
C LEU A 439 45.28 -18.75 -19.10
N ASP A 440 46.34 -19.31 -19.67
CA ASP A 440 46.46 -20.74 -19.95
C ASP A 440 46.82 -21.55 -18.70
N ALA A 441 47.54 -20.98 -17.73
CA ALA A 441 47.95 -21.69 -16.51
C ALA A 441 46.76 -22.10 -15.60
N PRO A 442 45.78 -21.22 -15.28
CA PRO A 442 44.57 -21.62 -14.54
C PRO A 442 43.73 -22.67 -15.28
N ILE A 443 43.59 -22.53 -16.60
CA ILE A 443 42.83 -23.47 -17.45
C ILE A 443 43.49 -24.85 -17.43
N ARG A 444 44.82 -24.93 -17.57
CA ARG A 444 45.58 -26.20 -17.48
C ARG A 444 45.47 -26.84 -16.11
N GLN A 445 45.50 -26.04 -15.03
CA GLN A 445 45.34 -26.55 -13.67
C GLN A 445 43.95 -27.16 -13.43
N VAL A 446 42.88 -26.51 -13.90
CA VAL A 446 41.51 -27.01 -13.81
C VAL A 446 41.33 -28.23 -14.71
N THR A 447 41.86 -28.21 -15.94
CA THR A 447 41.80 -29.33 -16.89
C THR A 447 42.50 -30.57 -16.34
N GLY A 448 43.68 -30.40 -15.72
CA GLY A 448 44.40 -31.50 -15.07
C GLY A 448 43.62 -32.14 -13.91
N LYS A 449 42.87 -31.34 -13.14
CA LYS A 449 42.00 -31.84 -12.06
C LYS A 449 40.76 -32.57 -12.57
N LEU A 450 40.25 -32.18 -13.74
CA LEU A 450 39.06 -32.77 -14.38
C LEU A 450 39.39 -33.94 -15.33
N ALA A 451 40.67 -34.16 -15.64
CA ALA A 451 41.16 -35.27 -16.48
C ALA A 451 40.62 -36.68 -16.09
N PRO A 452 40.56 -37.09 -14.81
CA PRO A 452 40.03 -38.41 -14.46
C PRO A 452 38.52 -38.52 -14.72
N VAL A 453 37.76 -37.45 -14.45
CA VAL A 453 36.29 -37.41 -14.64
C VAL A 453 35.96 -37.41 -16.13
N THR A 454 36.64 -36.60 -16.91
CA THR A 454 36.46 -36.50 -18.36
C THR A 454 36.80 -37.81 -19.06
N LYS A 455 37.88 -38.48 -18.67
CA LYS A 455 38.25 -39.81 -19.19
C LYS A 455 37.19 -40.87 -18.87
N ALA A 456 36.57 -40.81 -17.69
CA ALA A 456 35.50 -41.73 -17.30
C ALA A 456 34.19 -41.49 -18.10
N LEU A 457 33.92 -40.25 -18.52
CA LEU A 457 32.71 -39.89 -19.26
C LEU A 457 32.84 -40.04 -20.79
N ALA A 458 34.06 -40.06 -21.34
CA ALA A 458 34.30 -40.17 -22.78
C ALA A 458 33.58 -41.36 -23.47
N PRO A 459 33.53 -42.58 -22.90
CA PRO A 459 32.80 -43.69 -23.53
C PRO A 459 31.29 -43.44 -23.67
N PHE A 460 30.74 -42.52 -22.87
CA PHE A 460 29.32 -42.19 -22.85
C PHE A 460 29.01 -40.90 -23.62
N GLU A 461 29.97 -40.30 -24.34
CA GLU A 461 29.80 -39.02 -25.02
C GLU A 461 28.56 -38.96 -25.92
N THR A 462 28.36 -40.00 -26.75
CA THR A 462 27.19 -40.05 -27.64
C THR A 462 25.87 -40.18 -26.86
N LEU A 463 25.84 -40.98 -25.79
CA LEU A 463 24.65 -41.18 -24.96
C LEU A 463 24.28 -39.90 -24.19
N ILE A 464 25.28 -39.23 -23.61
CA ILE A 464 25.14 -37.95 -22.92
C ILE A 464 24.67 -36.87 -23.91
N GLY A 465 25.22 -36.84 -25.13
CA GLY A 465 24.80 -35.92 -26.19
C GLY A 465 23.34 -36.12 -26.60
N GLN A 466 22.89 -37.37 -26.76
CA GLN A 466 21.49 -37.71 -27.07
C GLN A 466 20.55 -37.33 -25.92
N ALA A 467 20.91 -37.64 -24.67
CA ALA A 467 20.13 -37.29 -23.50
C ALA A 467 19.99 -35.78 -23.32
N ALA A 468 21.10 -35.02 -23.49
CA ALA A 468 21.09 -33.57 -23.43
C ALA A 468 20.23 -32.95 -24.54
N LEU A 469 20.31 -33.47 -25.77
CA LEU A 469 19.48 -33.02 -26.88
C LEU A 469 17.99 -33.23 -26.60
N ALA A 470 17.62 -34.43 -26.13
CA ALA A 470 16.23 -34.75 -25.77
C ALA A 470 15.72 -33.86 -24.63
N LEU A 471 16.52 -33.67 -23.57
CA LEU A 471 16.18 -32.79 -22.45
C LEU A 471 16.04 -31.34 -22.88
N GLY A 472 16.94 -30.82 -23.72
CA GLY A 472 16.87 -29.46 -24.24
C GLY A 472 15.59 -29.20 -25.04
N LEU A 473 15.19 -30.17 -25.88
CA LEU A 473 13.94 -30.12 -26.65
C LEU A 473 12.69 -30.22 -25.77
N ILE A 474 12.66 -31.17 -24.83
CA ILE A 474 11.55 -31.32 -23.88
C ILE A 474 11.40 -30.04 -23.05
N HIS A 475 12.51 -29.52 -22.52
CA HIS A 475 12.54 -28.31 -21.71
C HIS A 475 12.05 -27.07 -22.48
N LEU A 476 12.33 -27.00 -23.78
CA LEU A 476 11.83 -25.95 -24.67
C LEU A 476 10.32 -26.10 -24.96
N LEU A 477 9.84 -27.32 -25.22
CA LEU A 477 8.46 -27.60 -25.62
C LEU A 477 7.45 -27.43 -24.48
N ILE A 478 7.80 -27.82 -23.26
CA ILE A 478 6.88 -27.73 -22.11
C ILE A 478 6.80 -26.31 -21.50
N GLY A 479 7.30 -25.29 -22.19
CA GLY A 479 7.27 -23.91 -21.70
C GLY A 479 8.04 -23.71 -20.39
N GLY A 480 9.00 -24.59 -20.09
CA GLY A 480 9.80 -24.49 -18.88
C GLY A 480 9.12 -24.98 -17.60
N VAL A 481 8.12 -25.85 -17.70
CA VAL A 481 7.68 -26.63 -16.53
C VAL A 481 8.93 -27.28 -15.89
N PRO A 482 9.09 -27.23 -14.55
CA PRO A 482 10.25 -27.80 -13.88
C PRO A 482 10.44 -29.27 -14.25
N LEU A 483 11.59 -29.59 -14.84
CA LEU A 483 12.00 -30.97 -15.10
C LEU A 483 12.84 -31.46 -13.93
N PHE A 484 12.13 -31.65 -12.82
CA PHE A 484 12.60 -31.77 -11.42
C PHE A 484 13.38 -30.55 -11.01
#